data_AF-A0A060CVX1-F1
#
_entry.id   AF-A0A060CVX1-F1
#
_cell.length_a   1.000
_cell.length_b   1.000
_cell.length_c   1.000
_cell.angle_alpha   90.00
_cell.angle_beta   90.00
_cell.angle_gamma   90.00
#
_symmetry.space_group_name_H-M   'P 1'
#
loop_
_entity.id
_entity.type
_entity.pdbx_description
1 polymer ?
#
loop_
_entity_poly.entity_id
_entity_poly.type
_entity_poly.pdbx_seq_one_letter_code
_entity_poly.pdbx_strand_id
1 'polypeptide(L)'
;MFAILRQRATNLIDDLTTGLVNNMRFSDSDVLYPSDGKVEKGKGVEAEWFYDSFKAPNGTSELDTIHMYITQEAMFEELGELMMGIALVEMKHLDKLADLIKDLGGRVDRPNNTDKIEYGSTPEQAVRIAIAGETAAIKGYEALTERIAALPRNGTTRYTLSLLAKLLADERFHVALFEQWLHGNDAYE
;
A
#
# COMPACT_ATOMS: atom_id res chain seq x y z
N MET A 1 -28.05 -33.67 14.53
CA MET A 1 -26.71 -34.28 14.48
C MET A 1 -25.93 -33.54 13.41
N PHE A 2 -25.11 -32.56 13.80
CA PHE A 2 -24.26 -31.83 12.86
C PHE A 2 -23.03 -32.71 12.58
N ALA A 3 -22.86 -33.11 11.31
CA ALA A 3 -21.63 -33.73 10.87
C ALA A 3 -20.52 -32.67 10.90
N ILE A 4 -19.58 -32.82 11.82
CA ILE A 4 -18.29 -32.12 11.75
C ILE A 4 -17.60 -32.69 10.52
N LEU A 5 -17.62 -31.95 9.41
CA LEU A 5 -16.74 -32.20 8.28
C LEU A 5 -15.30 -32.07 8.81
N ARG A 6 -14.62 -33.19 8.99
CA ARG A 6 -13.16 -33.22 9.11
C ARG A 6 -12.61 -32.74 7.77
N GLN A 7 -12.36 -31.44 7.67
CA GLN A 7 -11.53 -30.88 6.60
C GLN A 7 -10.16 -31.56 6.68
N ARG A 8 -9.62 -31.96 5.53
CA ARG A 8 -8.33 -32.66 5.41
C ARG A 8 -7.27 -31.93 6.25
N ALA A 9 -6.47 -32.70 6.98
CA ALA A 9 -5.36 -32.17 7.77
C ALA A 9 -4.32 -31.55 6.82
N THR A 10 -4.45 -30.27 6.50
CA THR A 10 -3.30 -29.47 6.10
C THR A 10 -2.51 -29.12 7.36
N ASN A 11 -1.19 -29.11 7.24
CA ASN A 11 -0.35 -28.63 8.32
C ASN A 11 -0.50 -27.11 8.36
N LEU A 12 -1.23 -26.60 9.34
CA LEU A 12 -1.53 -25.17 9.49
C LEU A 12 -0.26 -24.30 9.57
N ILE A 13 0.86 -24.85 10.06
CA ILE A 13 2.14 -24.15 10.08
C ILE A 13 2.73 -24.06 8.66
N ASP A 14 2.60 -25.12 7.85
CA ASP A 14 3.07 -25.10 6.47
C ASP A 14 2.21 -24.14 5.63
N ASP A 15 0.89 -24.12 5.85
CA ASP A 15 -0.04 -23.19 5.18
C ASP A 15 0.27 -21.73 5.57
N LEU A 16 0.46 -21.43 6.85
CA LEU A 16 0.84 -20.11 7.33
C LEU A 16 2.19 -19.67 6.75
N THR A 17 3.20 -20.55 6.80
CA THR A 17 4.55 -20.23 6.31
C THR A 17 4.51 -19.96 4.80
N THR A 18 3.77 -20.78 4.05
CA THR A 18 3.58 -20.59 2.60
C THR A 18 2.86 -19.28 2.31
N GLY A 19 1.79 -18.96 3.05
CA GLY A 19 1.06 -17.71 2.90
C GLY A 19 1.93 -16.48 3.15
N LEU A 20 2.73 -16.49 4.22
CA LEU A 20 3.66 -15.39 4.54
C LEU A 20 4.76 -15.24 3.49
N VAL A 21 5.39 -16.35 3.07
CA VAL A 21 6.44 -16.32 2.04
C VAL A 21 5.88 -15.84 0.71
N ASN A 22 4.70 -16.30 0.32
CA ASN A 22 4.04 -15.86 -0.91
C ASN A 22 3.71 -14.38 -0.87
N ASN A 23 3.33 -13.83 0.29
CA ASN A 23 3.01 -12.40 0.39
C ASN A 23 4.25 -11.50 0.18
N MET A 24 5.45 -11.98 0.49
CA MET A 24 6.70 -11.21 0.31
C MET A 24 6.91 -10.75 -1.14
N ARG A 25 6.32 -11.46 -2.12
CA ARG A 25 6.46 -11.14 -3.55
C ARG A 25 5.65 -9.92 -4.01
N PHE A 26 4.85 -9.31 -3.13
CA PHE A 26 4.08 -8.10 -3.42
C PHE A 26 4.77 -6.82 -2.94
N SER A 27 5.90 -6.92 -2.24
CA SER A 27 6.67 -5.77 -1.78
C SER A 27 8.09 -5.82 -2.32
N ASP A 28 8.64 -4.66 -2.68
CA ASP A 28 10.04 -4.54 -3.09
C ASP A 28 10.95 -4.77 -1.87
N SER A 29 11.54 -5.96 -1.82
CA SER A 29 12.40 -6.38 -0.70
C SER A 29 13.84 -5.83 -0.79
N ASP A 30 14.22 -5.20 -1.89
CA ASP A 30 15.54 -4.56 -2.04
C ASP A 30 15.60 -3.21 -1.31
N VAL A 31 14.43 -2.62 -1.01
CA VAL A 31 14.30 -1.40 -0.22
C VAL A 31 13.67 -1.71 1.13
N LEU A 32 14.35 -1.31 2.20
CA LEU A 32 13.90 -1.58 3.57
C LEU A 32 13.15 -0.38 4.15
N TYR A 33 12.16 -0.64 5.00
CA TYR A 33 11.63 0.38 5.90
C TYR A 33 12.73 0.94 6.80
N PRO A 34 12.70 2.24 7.14
CA PRO A 34 13.65 2.80 8.08
C PRO A 34 13.49 2.13 9.45
N SER A 35 14.60 1.60 9.98
CA SER A 35 14.67 0.93 11.28
C SER A 35 15.13 1.86 12.41
N ASP A 36 15.75 2.97 12.04
CA ASP A 36 16.46 3.89 12.92
C ASP A 36 16.19 5.34 12.52
N GLY A 37 16.10 6.21 13.52
CA GLY A 37 15.78 7.62 13.33
C GLY A 37 14.71 8.06 14.30
N LYS A 38 14.97 9.17 14.98
CA LYS A 38 14.00 9.81 15.86
C LYS A 38 13.30 10.91 15.07
N VAL A 39 12.04 10.66 14.72
CA VAL A 39 11.16 11.70 14.20
C VAL A 39 10.83 12.64 15.36
N GLU A 40 11.05 13.93 15.13
CA GLU A 40 10.76 14.98 16.11
C GLU A 40 9.91 16.07 15.47
N LYS A 41 8.81 16.40 16.15
CA LYS A 41 7.97 17.56 15.84
C LYS A 41 8.78 18.85 15.75
N GLY A 42 8.44 19.71 14.78
CA GLY A 42 9.06 21.02 14.59
C GLY A 42 10.47 20.97 13.99
N LYS A 43 10.88 19.83 13.40
CA LYS A 43 12.14 19.67 12.65
C LYS A 43 11.96 19.79 11.13
N GLY A 44 11.01 20.61 10.71
CA GLY A 44 10.82 21.05 9.32
C GLY A 44 9.87 20.19 8.48
N VAL A 45 9.59 18.95 8.88
CA VAL A 45 8.55 18.12 8.25
C VAL A 45 7.26 18.30 9.06
N GLU A 46 6.15 18.58 8.37
CA GLU A 46 4.84 18.78 9.01
C GLU A 46 3.93 17.58 8.74
N ALA A 47 3.14 17.19 9.74
CA ALA A 47 2.24 16.04 9.64
C ALA A 47 1.18 16.23 8.54
N GLU A 48 0.79 17.48 8.30
CA GLU A 48 -0.21 17.88 7.32
C GLU A 48 0.12 17.44 5.90
N TRP A 49 1.40 17.25 5.58
CA TRP A 49 1.83 16.89 4.24
C TRP A 49 1.52 15.43 3.90
N PHE A 50 1.25 14.59 4.90
CA PHE A 50 0.99 13.16 4.73
C PHE A 50 -0.49 12.82 4.85
N TYR A 51 -1.36 13.77 5.20
CA TYR A 51 -2.77 13.45 5.38
C TYR A 51 -3.41 12.94 4.10
N ASP A 52 -3.05 13.48 2.94
CA ASP A 52 -3.66 13.03 1.69
C ASP A 52 -3.20 11.62 1.31
N SER A 53 -1.94 11.26 1.56
CA SER A 53 -1.42 9.91 1.34
C SER A 53 -1.95 8.90 2.37
N PHE A 54 -2.08 9.31 3.64
CA PHE A 54 -2.62 8.45 4.69
C PHE A 54 -4.12 8.20 4.50
N LYS A 55 -4.85 9.27 4.17
CA LYS A 55 -6.31 9.30 4.16
C LYS A 55 -6.86 10.53 3.41
N ALA A 56 -7.23 10.34 2.15
CA ALA A 56 -7.90 11.35 1.34
C ALA A 56 -9.20 10.80 0.74
N PRO A 57 -10.27 11.61 0.64
CA PRO A 57 -11.51 11.20 -0.02
C PRO A 57 -11.38 11.37 -1.55
N ASN A 58 -10.44 10.65 -2.16
CA ASN A 58 -10.11 10.76 -3.59
C ASN A 58 -9.66 9.45 -4.25
N GLY A 59 -9.60 8.32 -3.53
CA GLY A 59 -9.24 7.03 -4.12
C GLY A 59 -7.73 6.80 -4.31
N THR A 60 -6.85 7.62 -3.71
CA THR A 60 -5.40 7.52 -3.92
C THR A 60 -4.58 7.47 -2.62
N SER A 61 -5.24 7.26 -1.50
CA SER A 61 -4.58 7.15 -0.18
C SER A 61 -4.51 5.71 0.26
N GLU A 62 -3.55 5.33 1.12
CA GLU A 62 -3.37 3.91 1.47
C GLU A 62 -4.66 3.29 2.03
N LEU A 63 -5.44 4.05 2.80
CA LEU A 63 -6.71 3.56 3.32
C LEU A 63 -7.75 3.29 2.22
N ASP A 64 -7.82 4.16 1.22
CA ASP A 64 -8.71 3.98 0.07
C ASP A 64 -8.22 2.82 -0.80
N THR A 65 -6.92 2.71 -1.01
CA THR A 65 -6.26 1.63 -1.75
C THR A 65 -6.53 0.27 -1.12
N ILE A 66 -6.39 0.14 0.21
CA ILE A 66 -6.77 -1.08 0.96
C ILE A 66 -8.24 -1.44 0.71
N HIS A 67 -9.15 -0.47 0.82
CA HIS A 67 -10.57 -0.71 0.61
C HIS A 67 -10.85 -1.13 -0.84
N MET A 68 -10.21 -0.47 -1.81
CA MET A 68 -10.33 -0.76 -3.23
C MET A 68 -9.91 -2.20 -3.52
N TYR A 69 -8.71 -2.61 -3.11
CA TYR A 69 -8.16 -3.93 -3.39
C TYR A 69 -8.95 -5.05 -2.71
N ILE A 70 -9.36 -4.89 -1.45
CA ILE A 70 -10.21 -5.89 -0.78
C ILE A 70 -11.57 -6.01 -1.50
N THR A 71 -12.13 -4.91 -1.98
CA THR A 71 -13.41 -4.96 -2.69
C THR A 71 -13.26 -5.58 -4.08
N GLN A 72 -12.18 -5.25 -4.80
CA GLN A 72 -11.86 -5.85 -6.10
C GLN A 72 -11.58 -7.35 -5.98
N GLU A 73 -10.89 -7.79 -4.93
CA GLU A 73 -10.72 -9.23 -4.62
C GLU A 73 -12.08 -9.93 -4.48
N ALA A 74 -13.00 -9.36 -3.72
CA ALA A 74 -14.34 -9.92 -3.54
C ALA A 74 -15.19 -9.90 -4.82
N MET A 75 -14.94 -8.95 -5.73
CA MET A 75 -15.68 -8.81 -6.99
C MET A 75 -15.12 -9.70 -8.12
N PHE A 76 -13.81 -9.96 -8.12
CA PHE A 76 -13.10 -10.58 -9.23
C PHE A 76 -12.15 -11.68 -8.73
N GLU A 77 -12.62 -12.93 -8.75
CA GLU A 77 -11.88 -14.10 -8.22
C GLU A 77 -10.46 -14.25 -8.80
N GLU A 78 -10.31 -13.98 -10.10
CA GLU A 78 -9.02 -14.04 -10.82
C GLU A 78 -7.98 -12.99 -10.38
N LEU A 79 -8.42 -11.92 -9.71
CA LEU A 79 -7.55 -10.90 -9.14
C LEU A 79 -7.20 -11.18 -7.67
N GLY A 80 -7.81 -12.19 -7.06
CA GLY A 80 -7.88 -12.25 -5.60
C GLY A 80 -6.53 -12.35 -4.90
N GLU A 81 -5.61 -13.18 -5.39
CA GLU A 81 -4.27 -13.28 -4.81
C GLU A 81 -3.45 -11.99 -5.00
N LEU A 82 -3.57 -11.35 -6.16
CA LEU A 82 -2.86 -10.10 -6.47
C LEU A 82 -3.36 -8.96 -5.58
N MET A 83 -4.69 -8.77 -5.51
CA MET A 83 -5.31 -7.69 -4.75
C MET A 83 -5.13 -7.87 -3.25
N MET A 84 -5.37 -9.07 -2.71
CA MET A 84 -5.14 -9.34 -1.29
C MET A 84 -3.65 -9.21 -0.94
N GLY A 85 -2.77 -9.66 -1.84
CA GLY A 85 -1.33 -9.57 -1.71
C GLY A 85 -0.85 -8.14 -1.51
N ILE A 86 -1.24 -7.26 -2.42
CA ILE A 86 -0.91 -5.83 -2.39
C ILE A 86 -1.61 -5.13 -1.22
N ALA A 87 -2.89 -5.41 -0.95
CA ALA A 87 -3.62 -4.81 0.18
C ALA A 87 -2.91 -5.01 1.54
N LEU A 88 -2.23 -6.14 1.75
CA LEU A 88 -1.44 -6.38 2.95
C LEU A 88 -0.19 -5.49 3.04
N VAL A 89 0.43 -5.14 1.91
CA VAL A 89 1.52 -4.17 1.83
C VAL A 89 1.00 -2.77 2.13
N GLU A 90 -0.15 -2.38 1.54
CA GLU A 90 -0.80 -1.09 1.80
C GLU A 90 -1.19 -0.90 3.28
N MET A 91 -1.64 -1.97 3.94
CA MET A 91 -1.86 -1.94 5.40
C MET A 91 -0.59 -1.60 6.16
N LYS A 92 0.57 -2.04 5.66
CA LYS A 92 1.86 -1.72 6.27
C LYS A 92 2.29 -0.28 5.98
N HIS A 93 2.04 0.22 4.78
CA HIS A 93 2.25 1.64 4.46
C HIS A 93 1.40 2.55 5.35
N LEU A 94 0.11 2.25 5.48
CA LEU A 94 -0.82 2.98 6.34
C LEU A 94 -0.34 3.01 7.80
N ASP A 95 0.10 1.86 8.35
CA ASP A 95 0.69 1.75 9.70
C ASP A 95 1.91 2.68 9.86
N LYS A 96 2.81 2.69 8.88
CA LYS A 96 4.03 3.51 8.93
C LYS A 96 3.77 5.00 8.75
N LEU A 97 2.81 5.38 7.91
CA LEU A 97 2.36 6.76 7.79
C LEU A 97 1.67 7.22 9.07
N ALA A 98 0.85 6.37 9.71
CA ALA A 98 0.23 6.68 10.99
C ALA A 98 1.29 6.97 12.07
N ASP A 99 2.32 6.13 12.16
CA ASP A 99 3.46 6.34 13.07
C ASP A 99 4.16 7.68 12.79
N LEU A 100 4.51 7.95 11.54
CA LEU A 100 5.13 9.23 11.15
C LEU A 100 4.25 10.42 11.54
N ILE A 101 2.96 10.39 11.22
CA ILE A 101 2.01 11.48 11.52
C ILE A 101 1.93 11.72 13.03
N LYS A 102 1.84 10.66 13.83
CA LYS A 102 1.80 10.76 15.31
C LYS A 102 3.09 11.36 15.85
N ASP A 103 4.25 10.93 15.36
CA ASP A 103 5.56 11.40 15.83
C ASP A 103 5.82 12.87 15.46
N LEU A 104 5.26 13.32 14.32
CA LEU A 104 5.23 14.74 13.93
C LEU A 104 4.20 15.55 14.75
N GLY A 105 3.38 14.90 15.57
CA GLY A 105 2.37 15.51 16.44
C GLY A 105 1.05 15.82 15.74
N GLY A 106 0.76 15.14 14.63
CA GLY A 106 -0.52 15.17 13.93
C GLY A 106 -1.55 14.19 14.49
N ARG A 107 -2.69 14.07 13.80
CA ARG A 107 -3.82 13.22 14.21
C ARG A 107 -4.26 12.28 13.09
N VAL A 108 -4.50 11.02 13.43
CA VAL A 108 -4.93 9.96 12.49
C VAL A 108 -6.43 9.64 12.58
N ASP A 109 -7.15 10.19 13.56
CA ASP A 109 -8.56 9.88 13.86
C ASP A 109 -9.56 10.70 13.01
N ARG A 110 -9.22 10.96 11.75
CA ARG A 110 -10.06 11.71 10.82
C ARG A 110 -11.13 10.80 10.19
N PRO A 111 -12.35 11.28 9.90
CA PRO A 111 -13.35 10.49 9.16
C PRO A 111 -12.89 10.20 7.73
N ASN A 112 -13.24 9.01 7.17
CA ASN A 112 -13.02 8.72 5.74
C ASN A 112 -14.32 8.85 4.97
N ASN A 113 -14.23 9.14 3.67
CA ASN A 113 -15.33 8.91 2.76
C ASN A 113 -14.87 8.05 1.59
N THR A 114 -15.47 6.87 1.46
CA THR A 114 -15.18 5.86 0.42
C THR A 114 -16.09 6.00 -0.80
N ASP A 115 -17.01 6.98 -0.84
CA ASP A 115 -17.99 7.18 -1.92
C ASP A 115 -17.36 7.42 -3.30
N LYS A 116 -16.08 7.82 -3.33
CA LYS A 116 -15.34 8.10 -4.56
C LYS A 116 -14.41 6.98 -4.99
N ILE A 117 -14.36 5.87 -4.26
CA ILE A 117 -13.52 4.73 -4.63
C ILE A 117 -14.19 4.01 -5.80
N GLU A 118 -13.49 3.95 -6.92
CA GLU A 118 -13.91 3.20 -8.09
C GLU A 118 -13.33 1.78 -8.03
N TYR A 119 -14.16 0.77 -8.33
CA TYR A 119 -13.73 -0.63 -8.30
C TYR A 119 -13.56 -1.23 -9.69
N GLY A 120 -14.20 -0.64 -10.70
CA GLY A 120 -14.32 -1.21 -12.04
C GLY A 120 -15.48 -2.19 -12.16
N SER A 121 -15.83 -2.54 -13.41
CA SER A 121 -16.90 -3.49 -13.76
C SER A 121 -16.39 -4.78 -14.39
N THR A 122 -15.12 -4.81 -14.80
CA THR A 122 -14.39 -6.00 -15.26
C THR A 122 -13.04 -6.08 -14.56
N PRO A 123 -12.41 -7.25 -14.50
CA PRO A 123 -11.06 -7.43 -13.97
C PRO A 123 -10.03 -6.48 -14.60
N GLU A 124 -10.04 -6.31 -15.93
CA GLU A 124 -9.12 -5.41 -16.63
C GLU A 124 -9.38 -3.94 -16.29
N GLN A 125 -10.65 -3.55 -16.14
CA GLN A 125 -10.97 -2.20 -15.70
C GLN A 125 -10.51 -1.96 -14.25
N ALA A 126 -10.69 -2.95 -13.38
CA ALA A 126 -10.23 -2.90 -11.99
C ALA A 126 -8.72 -2.70 -11.91
N VAL A 127 -7.95 -3.46 -12.70
CA VAL A 127 -6.48 -3.32 -12.78
C VAL A 127 -6.06 -1.97 -13.37
N ARG A 128 -6.74 -1.44 -14.39
CA ARG A 128 -6.46 -0.09 -14.91
C ARG A 128 -6.72 1.00 -13.88
N ILE A 129 -7.78 0.86 -13.07
CA ILE A 129 -8.05 1.77 -11.96
C ILE A 129 -6.93 1.68 -10.91
N ALA A 130 -6.51 0.46 -10.55
CA ALA A 130 -5.40 0.23 -9.61
C ALA A 130 -4.11 0.91 -10.09
N ILE A 131 -3.70 0.68 -11.34
CA ILE A 131 -2.52 1.32 -11.96
C ILE A 131 -2.62 2.86 -11.88
N ALA A 132 -3.80 3.43 -12.14
CA ALA A 132 -4.00 4.86 -12.05
C ALA A 132 -3.87 5.38 -10.61
N GLY A 133 -4.39 4.65 -9.63
CA GLY A 133 -4.25 4.92 -8.19
C GLY A 133 -2.79 4.91 -7.76
N GLU A 134 -2.06 3.83 -8.05
CA GLU A 134 -0.64 3.70 -7.73
C GLU A 134 0.21 4.78 -8.40
N THR A 135 -0.07 5.07 -9.68
CA THR A 135 0.63 6.14 -10.40
C THR A 135 0.38 7.53 -9.78
N ALA A 136 -0.81 7.76 -9.21
CA ALA A 136 -1.11 8.98 -8.50
C ALA A 136 -0.38 9.04 -7.14
N ALA A 137 -0.33 7.94 -6.40
CA ALA A 137 0.42 7.81 -5.15
C ALA A 137 1.93 8.07 -5.39
N ILE A 138 2.52 7.46 -6.42
CA ILE A 138 3.92 7.70 -6.85
C ILE A 138 4.18 9.19 -7.04
N LYS A 139 3.34 9.89 -7.81
CA LYS A 139 3.49 11.33 -8.04
C LYS A 139 3.40 12.14 -6.75
N GLY A 140 2.50 11.76 -5.85
CA GLY A 140 2.37 12.37 -4.54
C GLY A 140 3.64 12.20 -3.70
N TYR A 141 4.17 10.99 -3.64
CA TYR A 141 5.40 10.68 -2.91
C TYR A 141 6.65 11.30 -3.52
N GLU A 142 6.76 11.40 -4.85
CA GLU A 142 7.83 12.12 -5.53
C GLU A 142 7.81 13.60 -5.16
N ALA A 143 6.65 14.25 -5.21
CA ALA A 143 6.50 15.65 -4.82
C ALA A 143 6.84 15.90 -3.33
N LEU A 144 6.42 14.99 -2.45
CA LEU A 144 6.81 15.04 -1.02
C LEU A 144 8.32 14.85 -0.83
N THR A 145 8.91 13.92 -1.58
CA THR A 145 10.36 13.66 -1.55
C THR A 145 11.15 14.89 -1.95
N GLU A 146 10.78 15.53 -3.07
CA GLU A 146 11.41 16.78 -3.52
C GLU A 146 11.29 17.89 -2.48
N ARG A 147 10.08 18.09 -1.94
CA ARG A 147 9.81 19.09 -0.90
C ARG A 147 10.70 18.88 0.33
N ILE A 148 10.82 17.64 0.81
CA ILE A 148 11.58 17.31 2.03
C ILE A 148 13.07 17.32 1.77
N ALA A 149 13.52 16.92 0.57
CA ALA A 149 14.93 16.95 0.18
C ALA A 149 15.52 18.37 0.17
N ALA A 150 14.68 19.39 -0.03
CA ALA A 150 15.05 20.80 0.03
C ALA A 150 15.22 21.36 1.46
N LEU A 151 14.79 20.61 2.49
CA LEU A 151 14.90 21.04 3.89
C LEU A 151 16.29 20.76 4.48
N PRO A 152 16.68 21.49 5.55
CA PRO A 152 17.92 21.19 6.28
C PRO A 152 17.94 19.75 6.80
N ARG A 153 19.01 19.02 6.46
CA ARG A 153 19.15 17.60 6.81
C ARG A 153 19.27 17.40 8.32
N ASN A 154 18.33 16.64 8.87
CA ASN A 154 18.26 16.22 10.27
C ASN A 154 17.64 14.81 10.38
N GLY A 155 17.52 14.29 11.61
CA GLY A 155 16.96 12.95 11.87
C GLY A 155 15.58 12.73 11.27
N THR A 156 14.65 13.67 11.47
CA THR A 156 13.30 13.65 10.89
C THR A 156 13.36 13.59 9.36
N THR A 157 14.04 14.53 8.70
CA THR A 157 14.11 14.55 7.22
C THR A 157 14.72 13.28 6.63
N ARG A 158 15.75 12.69 7.28
CA ARG A 158 16.36 11.44 6.80
C ARG A 158 15.39 10.28 6.94
N TYR A 159 14.79 10.11 8.12
CA TYR A 159 13.80 9.05 8.36
C TYR A 159 12.64 9.14 7.36
N THR A 160 12.07 10.35 7.19
CA THR A 160 10.95 10.55 6.28
C THR A 160 11.32 10.27 4.83
N LEU A 161 12.50 10.68 4.36
CA LEU A 161 12.95 10.36 3.00
C LEU A 161 13.21 8.86 2.81
N SER A 162 13.72 8.15 3.82
CA SER A 162 13.85 6.69 3.78
C SER A 162 12.51 5.98 3.75
N LEU A 163 11.51 6.46 4.51
CA LEU A 163 10.15 5.95 4.44
C LEU A 163 9.56 6.17 3.04
N LEU A 164 9.64 7.40 2.50
CA LEU A 164 9.13 7.71 1.16
C LEU A 164 9.83 6.89 0.07
N ALA A 165 11.14 6.62 0.20
CA ALA A 165 11.84 5.74 -0.72
C ALA A 165 11.29 4.31 -0.71
N LYS A 166 10.88 3.80 0.46
CA LYS A 166 10.24 2.50 0.57
C LYS A 166 8.85 2.49 -0.07
N LEU A 167 8.00 3.47 0.25
CA LEU A 167 6.66 3.60 -0.36
C LEU A 167 6.76 3.68 -1.88
N LEU A 168 7.65 4.54 -2.41
CA LEU A 168 7.89 4.65 -3.85
C LEU A 168 8.37 3.36 -4.51
N ALA A 169 9.19 2.57 -3.82
CA ALA A 169 9.67 1.29 -4.34
C ALA A 169 8.52 0.29 -4.45
N ASP A 170 7.69 0.19 -3.41
CA ASP A 170 6.50 -0.65 -3.41
C ASP A 170 5.49 -0.22 -4.48
N GLU A 171 5.12 1.05 -4.58
CA GLU A 171 4.10 1.46 -5.58
C GLU A 171 4.55 1.21 -7.01
N ARG A 172 5.84 1.44 -7.30
CA ARG A 172 6.40 1.13 -8.64
C ARG A 172 6.37 -0.37 -8.91
N PHE A 173 6.59 -1.17 -7.88
CA PHE A 173 6.53 -2.61 -7.96
C PHE A 173 5.08 -3.12 -8.11
N HIS A 174 4.11 -2.52 -7.40
CA HIS A 174 2.68 -2.77 -7.57
C HIS A 174 2.23 -2.46 -9.00
N VAL A 175 2.60 -1.30 -9.56
CA VAL A 175 2.35 -0.97 -10.98
C VAL A 175 2.93 -2.05 -11.89
N ALA A 176 4.16 -2.50 -11.66
CA ALA A 176 4.77 -3.54 -12.49
C ALA A 176 4.00 -4.87 -12.42
N LEU A 177 3.51 -5.26 -11.25
CA LEU A 177 2.68 -6.46 -11.07
C LEU A 177 1.32 -6.34 -11.79
N PHE A 178 0.68 -5.17 -11.70
CA PHE A 178 -0.57 -4.90 -12.39
C PHE A 178 -0.40 -4.90 -13.92
N GLU A 179 0.65 -4.25 -14.43
CA GLU A 179 0.99 -4.25 -15.86
C GLU A 179 1.33 -5.67 -16.34
N GLN A 180 2.03 -6.46 -15.52
CA GLN A 180 2.30 -7.87 -15.82
C GLN A 180 1.00 -8.69 -15.88
N TRP A 181 0.05 -8.47 -14.98
CA TRP A 181 -1.25 -9.14 -15.04
C TRP A 181 -2.03 -8.73 -16.29
N LEU A 182 -2.03 -7.43 -16.62
CA LEU A 182 -2.80 -6.85 -17.73
C LEU A 182 -2.27 -7.28 -19.11
N HIS A 183 -0.94 -7.43 -19.26
CA HIS A 183 -0.29 -7.72 -20.54
C HIS A 183 0.34 -9.11 -20.62
N GLY A 184 0.53 -9.79 -19.50
CA GLY A 184 1.08 -11.15 -19.43
C GLY A 184 0.12 -12.22 -19.92
N ASN A 185 -1.18 -11.92 -20.00
CA ASN A 185 -2.20 -12.80 -20.61
C ASN A 185 -2.24 -12.70 -22.14
N ASP A 186 -1.68 -11.64 -22.75
CA ASP A 186 -1.62 -11.46 -24.21
C ASP A 186 -0.41 -12.16 -24.86
N ALA A 187 0.47 -12.78 -24.07
CA ALA A 187 1.72 -13.39 -24.56
C ALA A 187 1.56 -14.81 -25.13
N TYR A 188 0.34 -15.34 -25.21
CA TYR A 188 0.06 -16.71 -25.69
C TYR A 188 -1.26 -16.85 -26.50
N GLU A 189 -1.64 -15.83 -27.28
CA GLU A 189 -2.53 -16.00 -28.45
C GLU A 189 -1.77 -15.81 -29.77
#